data_AF-A0A9E6W5J1-F1
#
_entry.id   AF-A0A9E6W5J1-F1
#
_cell.length_a   1.000
_cell.length_b   1.000
_cell.length_c   1.000
_cell.angle_alpha   90.00
_cell.angle_beta   90.00
_cell.angle_gamma   90.00
#
_symmetry.space_group_name_H-M   'P 1'
#
loop_
_entity.id
_entity.type
_entity.pdbx_description
1 polymer ?
#
loop_
_entity_poly.entity_id
_entity_poly.type
_entity_poly.pdbx_seq_one_letter_code
_entity_poly.pdbx_strand_id
1 'polypeptide(L)'
;MKNPTIQGLLLAIIIFGAIACNTYFHSFRSNYDNANSLIHETKNLQTKPFLKAHLKNGDVCILQDTWVIDTAVNTVSGTGSQFDFNRRLVYQGALTIQIDSVAIFETNTKLQNTEAERIRALSILAGLDLGLGLVCISNPKACFGSCPTFYFDERDNFHYADAEGFSNAISPSMEYFDIDALNTKTITGNTLDLTMKNEALETHCVKSVNLLSYPIQDGERVFQSPNNTFYLCEKPLELVKAHGPEGNITELLQKEDRLERFSLSDEHNLSSKEELILDFDNLNSSKDLGLVLNFRQSLMTTYFIYSAIGYMGDQVGDIFAKLETDKSAIKKLNGGLKKELGNVDIYVWNESTKSWVYQDGFYETGPIAINRQIIPLQAKEKSQKLKVKLVLNKGLWRLDYAAIAPIKKEVEPLEIQPIQILNKGKKDHKALTAVLDTAKHLISMPGDEYNFQFRFPHANTRYELFLYSKGYYIEWMRESWLQDKNLLKLRQLLENPKKYLRVEAANYKRYETTMEQQFWNSKVDTKSFSYYEN
;
A
#
# COMPACT_ATOMS: atom_id res chain seq x y z
N MET A 1 36.09 -50.78 -7.70
CA MET A 1 35.62 -50.86 -6.31
C MET A 1 35.40 -49.45 -5.78
N LYS A 2 34.14 -48.99 -5.70
CA LYS A 2 33.82 -47.67 -5.15
C LYS A 2 33.95 -47.77 -3.62
N ASN A 3 34.83 -46.97 -3.04
CA ASN A 3 35.16 -47.04 -1.61
C ASN A 3 33.97 -46.46 -0.81
N PRO A 4 33.19 -47.28 -0.07
CA PRO A 4 31.94 -46.85 0.55
C PRO A 4 32.14 -45.76 1.61
N THR A 5 33.35 -45.68 2.18
CA THR A 5 33.78 -44.65 3.14
C THR A 5 33.88 -43.25 2.54
N ILE A 6 34.23 -43.12 1.25
CA ILE A 6 34.36 -41.80 0.60
C ILE A 6 32.98 -41.22 0.24
N GLN A 7 32.03 -42.08 -0.17
CA GLN A 7 30.65 -41.64 -0.43
C GLN A 7 29.92 -41.25 0.86
N GLY A 8 30.15 -41.94 1.98
CA GLY A 8 29.61 -41.56 3.29
C GLY A 8 30.14 -40.22 3.78
N LEU A 9 31.43 -39.93 3.58
CA LEU A 9 32.04 -38.66 3.98
C LEU A 9 31.53 -37.48 3.15
N LEU A 10 31.36 -37.67 1.84
CA LEU A 10 30.78 -36.66 0.94
C LEU A 10 29.31 -36.39 1.26
N LEU A 11 28.52 -37.42 1.59
CA LEU A 11 27.13 -37.25 2.02
C LEU A 11 27.05 -36.51 3.36
N ALA A 12 27.94 -36.83 4.31
CA ALA A 12 28.02 -36.13 5.60
C ALA A 12 28.45 -34.67 5.43
N ILE A 13 29.40 -34.35 4.55
CA ILE A 13 29.81 -32.97 4.26
C ILE A 13 28.70 -32.21 3.53
N ILE A 14 27.92 -32.84 2.65
CA ILE A 14 26.75 -32.22 2.02
C ILE A 14 25.63 -32.00 3.04
N ILE A 15 25.41 -32.92 3.97
CA ILE A 15 24.42 -32.78 5.06
C ILE A 15 24.87 -31.68 6.03
N PHE A 16 26.13 -31.67 6.46
CA PHE A 16 26.68 -30.62 7.34
C PHE A 16 26.80 -29.27 6.64
N GLY A 17 27.11 -29.22 5.35
CA GLY A 17 27.11 -28.01 4.53
C GLY A 17 25.69 -27.50 4.27
N ALA A 18 24.72 -28.38 4.08
CA ALA A 18 23.31 -28.03 4.00
C ALA A 18 22.78 -27.54 5.36
N ILE A 19 23.19 -28.13 6.48
CA ILE A 19 22.83 -27.66 7.84
C ILE A 19 23.51 -26.32 8.16
N ALA A 20 24.80 -26.15 7.83
CA ALA A 20 25.59 -24.94 8.11
C ALA A 20 25.27 -23.75 7.18
N CYS A 21 24.76 -24.00 5.96
CA CYS A 21 24.19 -22.95 5.11
C CYS A 21 22.71 -22.65 5.43
N ASN A 22 22.01 -23.53 6.16
CA ASN A 22 20.66 -23.25 6.64
C ASN A 22 20.66 -22.44 7.95
N THR A 23 21.76 -22.44 8.71
CA THR A 23 21.84 -21.78 10.03
C THR A 23 21.97 -20.27 10.00
N TYR A 24 22.21 -19.64 8.84
CA TYR A 24 22.27 -18.17 8.76
C TYR A 24 20.89 -17.48 8.64
N PHE A 25 19.80 -18.25 8.58
CA PHE A 25 18.42 -17.74 8.74
C PHE A 25 17.52 -18.59 9.65
N HIS A 26 18.02 -19.70 10.22
CA HIS A 26 17.28 -20.51 11.22
C HIS A 26 17.25 -19.92 12.63
N SER A 27 17.39 -18.60 12.79
CA SER A 27 17.18 -17.92 14.05
C SER A 27 15.91 -17.07 14.07
N PHE A 28 14.84 -17.55 13.43
CA PHE A 28 13.56 -17.34 14.10
C PHE A 28 13.58 -18.29 15.32
N ARG A 29 13.87 -17.70 16.47
CA ARG A 29 14.42 -18.25 17.73
C ARG A 29 13.65 -19.47 18.27
N SER A 30 14.15 -20.69 18.08
CA SER A 30 13.51 -21.98 18.40
C SER A 30 13.04 -22.25 19.85
N ASN A 31 13.00 -21.25 20.74
CA ASN A 31 12.42 -21.33 22.08
C ASN A 31 11.09 -20.54 22.08
N TYR A 32 10.08 -21.02 21.34
CA TYR A 32 8.87 -20.25 21.01
C TYR A 32 7.67 -20.43 21.94
N ASP A 33 7.68 -21.37 22.88
CA ASP A 33 6.41 -21.87 23.40
C ASP A 33 5.74 -20.98 24.48
N ASN A 34 6.42 -20.00 25.09
CA ASN A 34 5.84 -19.22 26.20
C ASN A 34 5.49 -17.75 25.88
N ALA A 35 6.16 -17.10 24.93
CA ALA A 35 5.93 -15.67 24.65
C ALA A 35 4.76 -15.43 23.69
N ASN A 36 4.49 -16.39 22.79
CA ASN A 36 3.36 -16.35 21.87
C ASN A 36 2.23 -17.31 22.27
N SER A 37 2.40 -18.17 23.29
CA SER A 37 1.31 -19.03 23.78
C SER A 37 0.09 -18.28 24.28
N LEU A 38 0.25 -17.04 24.77
CA LEU A 38 -0.90 -16.18 25.11
C LEU A 38 -1.84 -15.97 23.92
N ILE A 39 -1.30 -15.95 22.70
CA ILE A 39 -2.05 -15.83 21.44
C ILE A 39 -2.72 -17.17 21.08
N HIS A 40 -2.16 -18.30 21.53
CA HIS A 40 -2.63 -19.66 21.24
C HIS A 40 -3.66 -20.21 22.23
N GLU A 41 -3.56 -19.87 23.52
CA GLU A 41 -4.38 -20.51 24.58
C GLU A 41 -5.79 -19.94 24.69
N THR A 42 -6.04 -18.80 24.06
CA THR A 42 -7.36 -18.23 24.02
C THR A 42 -8.17 -18.87 22.90
N LYS A 43 -8.86 -19.98 23.22
CA LYS A 43 -10.06 -20.43 22.48
C LYS A 43 -11.14 -19.34 22.33
N ASN A 44 -10.95 -18.22 23.04
CA ASN A 44 -11.65 -16.95 22.92
C ASN A 44 -10.65 -15.82 23.24
N LEU A 45 -10.10 -15.16 22.22
CA LEU A 45 -9.15 -14.02 22.35
C LEU A 45 -9.70 -12.86 23.21
N GLN A 46 -10.98 -12.89 23.57
CA GLN A 46 -11.66 -11.91 24.41
C GLN A 46 -11.59 -12.17 25.93
N THR A 47 -11.07 -13.31 26.41
CA THR A 47 -11.23 -13.66 27.85
C THR A 47 -10.29 -12.94 28.82
N LYS A 48 -9.11 -12.50 28.36
CA LYS A 48 -8.19 -11.63 29.14
C LYS A 48 -7.40 -10.68 28.22
N PRO A 49 -7.43 -9.36 28.47
CA PRO A 49 -6.68 -8.41 27.66
C PRO A 49 -5.17 -8.53 27.93
N PHE A 50 -4.35 -8.28 26.91
CA PHE A 50 -2.90 -8.17 27.03
C PHE A 50 -2.37 -6.99 26.22
N LEU A 51 -1.22 -6.47 26.62
CA LEU A 51 -0.43 -5.53 25.82
C LEU A 51 1.01 -6.00 25.79
N LYS A 52 1.46 -6.40 24.61
CA LYS A 52 2.81 -6.88 24.35
C LYS A 52 3.60 -5.77 23.67
N ALA A 53 4.69 -5.36 24.31
CA ALA A 53 5.59 -4.34 23.81
C ALA A 53 6.86 -5.01 23.27
N HIS A 54 7.11 -4.85 21.97
CA HIS A 54 8.37 -5.26 21.35
C HIS A 54 9.34 -4.08 21.42
N LEU A 55 10.42 -4.21 22.19
CA LEU A 55 11.37 -3.13 22.41
C LEU A 55 12.40 -3.05 21.28
N LYS A 56 12.94 -1.85 21.04
CA LYS A 56 13.96 -1.58 20.02
C LYS A 56 15.27 -2.34 20.25
N ASN A 57 15.55 -2.75 21.49
CA ASN A 57 16.70 -3.59 21.84
C ASN A 57 16.45 -5.10 21.57
N GLY A 58 15.24 -5.47 21.16
CA GLY A 58 14.83 -6.85 20.87
C GLY A 58 14.20 -7.60 22.04
N ASP A 59 14.14 -7.00 23.23
CA ASP A 59 13.40 -7.53 24.39
C ASP A 59 11.89 -7.45 24.14
N VAL A 60 11.12 -8.23 24.88
CA VAL A 60 9.66 -8.22 24.84
C VAL A 60 9.09 -8.14 26.24
N CYS A 61 8.18 -7.20 26.47
CA CYS A 61 7.40 -7.11 27.70
C CYS A 61 5.95 -7.47 27.40
N ILE A 62 5.33 -8.29 28.24
CA ILE A 62 3.91 -8.67 28.11
C ILE A 62 3.20 -8.26 29.38
N LEU A 63 2.34 -7.23 29.28
CA LEU A 63 1.43 -6.81 30.34
C LEU A 63 0.13 -7.60 30.20
N GLN A 64 -0.40 -8.09 31.32
CA GLN A 64 -1.62 -8.91 31.37
C GLN A 64 -2.71 -8.21 32.18
N ASP A 65 -3.97 -8.46 31.83
CA ASP A 65 -5.20 -8.03 32.52
C ASP A 65 -5.45 -6.50 32.51
N THR A 66 -4.47 -5.68 32.90
CA THR A 66 -4.59 -4.21 32.89
C THR A 66 -3.24 -3.54 32.67
N TRP A 67 -3.27 -2.36 32.05
CA TRP A 67 -2.13 -1.44 31.96
C TRP A 67 -2.62 0.00 32.08
N VAL A 68 -1.70 0.89 32.42
CA VAL A 68 -1.94 2.33 32.56
C VAL A 68 -0.92 3.06 31.72
N ILE A 69 -1.38 4.08 30.98
CA ILE A 69 -0.53 4.95 30.18
C ILE A 69 -0.47 6.31 30.84
N ASP A 70 0.75 6.78 31.07
CA ASP A 70 1.02 8.14 31.46
C ASP A 70 1.61 8.88 30.27
N THR A 71 0.81 9.77 29.67
CA THR A 71 1.21 10.58 28.51
C THR A 71 2.11 11.76 28.90
N ALA A 72 2.15 12.15 30.17
CA ALA A 72 3.01 13.24 30.64
C ALA A 72 4.47 12.78 30.79
N VAL A 73 4.68 11.55 31.28
CA VAL A 73 6.02 10.94 31.34
C VAL A 73 6.30 9.93 30.23
N ASN A 74 5.35 9.74 29.31
CA ASN A 74 5.46 8.85 28.14
C ASN A 74 5.76 7.38 28.48
N THR A 75 5.05 6.82 29.47
CA THR A 75 5.25 5.44 29.92
C THR A 75 3.99 4.59 29.89
N VAL A 76 4.18 3.28 29.81
CA VAL A 76 3.15 2.26 30.03
C VAL A 76 3.56 1.43 31.24
N SER A 77 2.65 1.26 32.20
CA SER A 77 2.90 0.44 33.39
C SER A 77 1.82 -0.60 33.60
N GLY A 78 2.20 -1.75 34.14
CA GLY A 78 1.27 -2.85 34.43
C GLY A 78 1.97 -4.02 35.10
N THR A 79 1.25 -5.11 35.35
CA THR A 79 1.85 -6.37 35.83
C THR A 79 2.06 -7.32 34.65
N GLY A 80 3.23 -7.96 34.60
CA GLY A 80 3.59 -8.75 33.45
C GLY A 80 4.94 -9.44 33.53
N SER A 81 5.41 -9.87 32.37
CA SER A 81 6.66 -10.60 32.18
C SER A 81 7.55 -9.89 31.18
N GLN A 82 8.86 -9.84 31.46
CA GLN A 82 9.88 -9.34 30.54
C GLN A 82 10.75 -10.50 30.06
N PHE A 83 10.97 -10.54 28.76
CA PHE A 83 11.81 -11.51 28.07
C PHE A 83 12.97 -10.80 27.38
N ASP A 84 14.17 -11.37 27.48
CA ASP A 84 15.34 -10.84 26.78
C ASP A 84 15.24 -11.03 25.24
N PHE A 85 16.21 -10.50 24.51
CA PHE A 85 16.35 -10.75 23.07
C PHE A 85 16.52 -12.23 22.70
N ASN A 86 16.70 -13.18 23.63
CA ASN A 86 16.65 -14.62 23.34
C ASN A 86 15.32 -15.26 23.75
N ARG A 87 14.32 -14.43 24.08
CA ARG A 87 13.00 -14.84 24.61
C ARG A 87 13.10 -15.62 25.92
N ARG A 88 14.17 -15.43 26.70
CA ARG A 88 14.27 -15.98 28.05
C ARG A 88 13.60 -15.03 29.03
N LEU A 89 12.75 -15.56 29.92
CA LEU A 89 12.13 -14.79 30.98
C LEU A 89 13.22 -14.24 31.89
N VAL A 90 13.29 -12.91 32.03
CA VAL A 90 14.26 -12.22 32.89
C VAL A 90 13.61 -11.57 34.11
N TYR A 91 12.33 -11.23 34.03
CA TYR A 91 11.60 -10.60 35.12
C TYR A 91 10.10 -10.90 35.03
N GLN A 92 9.43 -10.99 36.18
CA GLN A 92 7.99 -11.08 36.31
C GLN A 92 7.53 -10.24 37.51
N GLY A 93 6.52 -9.39 37.32
CA GLY A 93 6.03 -8.47 38.34
C GLY A 93 5.55 -7.14 37.76
N ALA A 94 5.72 -6.06 38.52
CA ALA A 94 5.38 -4.72 38.07
C ALA A 94 6.42 -4.21 37.04
N LEU A 95 5.94 -3.82 35.87
CA LEU A 95 6.73 -3.32 34.76
C LEU A 95 6.35 -1.87 34.46
N THR A 96 7.35 -1.06 34.13
CA THR A 96 7.18 0.27 33.55
C THR A 96 8.05 0.35 32.30
N ILE A 97 7.41 0.67 31.17
CA ILE A 97 8.00 0.66 29.83
C ILE A 97 7.95 2.08 29.29
N GLN A 98 9.09 2.59 28.82
CA GLN A 98 9.15 3.85 28.09
C GLN A 98 8.57 3.67 26.70
N ILE A 99 7.56 4.44 26.30
CA ILE A 99 6.92 4.27 24.98
C ILE A 99 7.94 4.46 23.86
N ASP A 100 8.88 5.40 24.01
CA ASP A 100 9.92 5.67 23.01
C ASP A 100 10.93 4.52 22.85
N SER A 101 10.99 3.57 23.79
CA SER A 101 11.81 2.37 23.66
C SER A 101 11.12 1.24 22.89
N VAL A 102 9.81 1.38 22.63
CA VAL A 102 8.99 0.39 21.92
C VAL A 102 9.12 0.59 20.40
N ALA A 103 9.28 -0.52 19.69
CA ALA A 103 9.23 -0.57 18.23
C ALA A 103 7.79 -0.75 17.76
N ILE A 104 7.08 -1.73 18.32
CA ILE A 104 5.66 -1.97 18.05
C ILE A 104 4.98 -2.57 19.28
N PHE A 105 3.70 -2.27 19.45
CA PHE A 105 2.80 -2.89 20.40
C PHE A 105 1.92 -3.92 19.70
N GLU A 106 1.50 -4.93 20.45
CA GLU A 106 0.55 -5.96 20.02
C GLU A 106 -0.48 -6.14 21.14
N THR A 107 -1.78 -6.12 20.80
CA THR A 107 -2.85 -6.30 21.79
C THR A 107 -4.08 -6.96 21.18
N ASN A 108 -4.90 -7.59 22.01
CA ASN A 108 -6.19 -8.16 21.64
C ASN A 108 -7.38 -7.26 22.05
N THR A 109 -7.14 -6.11 22.67
CA THR A 109 -8.21 -5.21 23.11
C THR A 109 -8.29 -3.94 22.29
N LYS A 110 -9.48 -3.34 22.27
CA LYS A 110 -9.66 -1.99 21.73
C LYS A 110 -9.02 -0.98 22.67
N LEU A 111 -8.16 -0.12 22.13
CA LEU A 111 -7.51 0.96 22.86
C LEU A 111 -8.46 2.15 22.96
N GLN A 112 -8.64 2.75 24.15
CA GLN A 112 -9.56 3.87 24.39
C GLN A 112 -8.84 5.10 24.99
N ASN A 113 -9.44 6.29 24.86
CA ASN A 113 -8.99 7.52 25.54
C ASN A 113 -7.51 7.87 25.30
N THR A 114 -6.69 8.08 26.35
CA THR A 114 -5.27 8.48 26.25
C THR A 114 -4.38 7.41 25.63
N GLU A 115 -4.81 6.14 25.65
CA GLU A 115 -4.15 5.06 24.91
C GLU A 115 -4.18 5.28 23.41
N ALA A 116 -5.14 6.09 22.95
CA ALA A 116 -5.36 6.36 21.55
C ALA A 116 -4.22 7.07 20.84
N GLU A 117 -3.64 8.08 21.47
CA GLU A 117 -2.86 9.06 20.72
C GLU A 117 -1.43 8.56 20.44
N ARG A 118 -0.84 7.74 21.33
CA ARG A 118 0.54 7.24 21.18
C ARG A 118 0.66 5.73 20.95
N ILE A 119 -0.15 4.92 21.63
CA ILE A 119 -0.04 3.46 21.48
C ILE A 119 -0.73 2.99 20.19
N ARG A 120 -1.89 3.53 19.80
CA ARG A 120 -2.58 3.09 18.56
C ARG A 120 -1.71 3.24 17.32
N ALA A 121 -0.95 4.32 17.23
CA ALA A 121 -0.04 4.59 16.11
C ALA A 121 1.07 3.53 15.98
N LEU A 122 1.31 2.72 17.01
CA LEU A 122 2.34 1.70 17.06
C LEU A 122 1.74 0.31 17.33
N SER A 123 0.42 0.11 17.29
CA SER A 123 -0.20 -1.15 17.75
C SER A 123 -0.75 -2.01 16.63
N ILE A 124 -0.50 -3.32 16.71
CA ILE A 124 -1.20 -4.37 15.95
C ILE A 124 -2.31 -4.95 16.83
N LEU A 125 -3.56 -4.95 16.33
CA LEU A 125 -4.69 -5.60 17.02
C LEU A 125 -4.86 -7.04 16.52
N ALA A 126 -4.75 -8.04 17.39
CA ALA A 126 -4.70 -9.46 17.00
C ALA A 126 -5.96 -10.29 17.30
N GLY A 127 -6.98 -9.72 17.94
CA GLY A 127 -8.11 -10.49 18.46
C GLY A 127 -9.47 -9.84 18.28
N LEU A 128 -9.76 -9.34 17.09
CA LEU A 128 -11.07 -8.81 16.77
C LEU A 128 -11.95 -9.92 16.19
N ASP A 129 -12.72 -10.55 17.07
CA ASP A 129 -13.84 -11.45 16.76
C ASP A 129 -14.96 -10.61 16.15
N LEU A 130 -14.77 -10.23 14.90
CA LEU A 130 -15.68 -9.34 14.21
C LEU A 130 -16.74 -10.18 13.51
N GLY A 131 -17.96 -10.11 14.04
CA GLY A 131 -19.18 -10.21 13.24
C GLY A 131 -19.31 -9.12 12.16
N LEU A 132 -18.20 -8.53 11.69
CA LEU A 132 -18.14 -7.62 10.52
C LEU A 132 -17.97 -8.48 9.28
N GLY A 133 -19.12 -8.89 8.75
CA GLY A 133 -19.26 -9.52 7.45
C GLY A 133 -19.01 -11.03 7.46
N LEU A 134 -20.09 -11.80 7.25
CA LEU A 134 -20.01 -13.22 6.86
C LEU A 134 -18.99 -13.47 5.74
N VAL A 135 -18.76 -12.47 4.89
CA VAL A 135 -17.76 -12.46 3.80
C VAL A 135 -16.34 -12.66 4.33
N CYS A 136 -15.92 -11.94 5.37
CA CYS A 136 -14.57 -12.05 5.95
C CYS A 136 -14.32 -13.36 6.68
N ILE A 137 -15.38 -13.97 7.21
CA ILE A 137 -15.30 -15.30 7.82
C ILE A 137 -15.12 -16.38 6.74
N SER A 138 -15.80 -16.22 5.59
CA SER A 138 -15.77 -17.21 4.50
C SER A 138 -14.51 -17.15 3.63
N ASN A 139 -13.91 -15.97 3.47
CA ASN A 139 -12.59 -15.81 2.85
C ASN A 139 -11.79 -14.71 3.56
N PRO A 140 -11.07 -15.05 4.64
CA PRO A 140 -10.36 -14.06 5.43
C PRO A 140 -9.26 -13.32 4.67
N LYS A 141 -8.75 -13.91 3.57
CA LYS A 141 -7.76 -13.29 2.68
C LYS A 141 -8.41 -12.45 1.59
N ALA A 142 -9.66 -12.05 1.73
CA ALA A 142 -10.29 -11.07 0.83
C ALA A 142 -10.64 -9.76 1.55
N CYS A 143 -10.56 -9.74 2.89
CA CYS A 143 -10.84 -8.56 3.70
C CYS A 143 -9.55 -7.77 3.94
N PHE A 144 -9.11 -7.11 2.88
CA PHE A 144 -7.90 -6.33 2.80
C PHE A 144 -8.15 -4.89 3.28
N GLY A 145 -7.24 -4.36 4.09
CA GLY A 145 -7.04 -2.92 4.26
C GLY A 145 -6.51 -2.26 2.97
N SER A 146 -6.76 -0.97 2.80
CA SER A 146 -6.56 -0.31 1.50
C SER A 146 -6.12 1.12 1.57
N CYS A 147 -5.67 1.54 2.74
CA CYS A 147 -5.16 2.87 2.99
C CYS A 147 -6.28 3.92 2.92
N PRO A 148 -6.06 5.17 3.35
CA PRO A 148 -7.11 6.17 3.31
C PRO A 148 -7.54 6.48 1.89
N THR A 149 -8.86 6.48 1.69
CA THR A 149 -9.52 6.91 0.45
C THR A 149 -10.00 8.34 0.59
N PHE A 150 -9.95 9.10 -0.50
CA PHE A 150 -10.34 10.51 -0.53
C PHE A 150 -11.41 10.76 -1.59
N TYR A 151 -12.35 11.67 -1.27
CA TYR A 151 -13.53 11.94 -2.07
C TYR A 151 -13.87 13.43 -2.12
N PHE A 152 -14.21 13.94 -3.30
CA PHE A 152 -14.85 15.25 -3.43
C PHE A 152 -16.32 15.22 -2.98
N ASP A 153 -17.06 14.16 -3.30
CA ASP A 153 -18.42 13.94 -2.79
C ASP A 153 -18.34 13.01 -1.57
N GLU A 154 -18.63 13.54 -0.38
CA GLU A 154 -18.65 12.77 0.86
C GLU A 154 -19.63 11.56 0.82
N ARG A 155 -20.59 11.56 -0.10
CA ARG A 155 -21.59 10.50 -0.24
C ARG A 155 -21.11 9.35 -1.11
N ASP A 156 -20.02 9.53 -1.86
CA ASP A 156 -19.44 8.49 -2.67
C ASP A 156 -18.93 7.33 -1.82
N ASN A 157 -18.88 6.16 -2.47
CA ASN A 157 -18.31 4.95 -1.91
C ASN A 157 -16.96 4.67 -2.57
N PHE A 158 -16.20 3.74 -1.99
CA PHE A 158 -14.88 3.30 -2.43
C PHE A 158 -14.72 2.96 -3.92
N HIS A 159 -15.76 2.63 -4.68
CA HIS A 159 -15.64 2.43 -6.13
C HIS A 159 -15.34 3.74 -6.89
N TYR A 160 -15.65 4.87 -6.26
CA TYR A 160 -15.57 6.21 -6.83
C TYR A 160 -14.54 7.09 -6.11
N ALA A 161 -13.65 6.52 -5.31
CA ALA A 161 -12.57 7.27 -4.68
C ALA A 161 -11.78 8.09 -5.72
N ASP A 162 -11.51 9.34 -5.37
CA ASP A 162 -10.76 10.28 -6.19
C ASP A 162 -9.25 10.13 -5.99
N ALA A 163 -8.82 9.62 -4.83
CA ALA A 163 -7.44 9.30 -4.51
C ALA A 163 -7.34 8.22 -3.41
N GLU A 164 -6.18 7.56 -3.32
CA GLU A 164 -5.82 6.60 -2.27
C GLU A 164 -4.42 6.93 -1.72
N GLY A 165 -4.29 7.11 -0.40
CA GLY A 165 -3.05 7.63 0.19
C GLY A 165 -2.11 6.54 0.69
N PHE A 166 -0.80 6.69 0.43
CA PHE A 166 0.30 5.90 1.03
C PHE A 166 0.11 4.37 0.99
N SER A 167 -0.31 3.87 -0.18
CA SER A 167 -0.79 2.51 -0.50
C SER A 167 0.05 1.32 -0.02
N ASN A 168 1.33 1.54 0.30
CA ASN A 168 2.28 0.50 0.69
C ASN A 168 2.96 0.74 2.05
N ALA A 169 2.56 1.78 2.79
CA ALA A 169 3.20 2.20 4.03
C ALA A 169 2.61 1.43 5.22
N ILE A 170 2.82 0.11 5.28
CA ILE A 170 2.22 -0.76 6.30
C ILE A 170 2.87 -0.67 7.70
N SER A 171 3.87 0.18 7.88
CA SER A 171 4.54 0.35 9.18
C SER A 171 5.21 1.73 9.31
N PRO A 172 5.52 2.21 10.53
CA PRO A 172 6.14 3.51 10.73
C PRO A 172 7.46 3.71 9.97
N SER A 173 8.34 2.70 9.94
CA SER A 173 9.61 2.76 9.20
C SER A 173 9.44 2.79 7.67
N MET A 174 8.24 2.50 7.18
CA MET A 174 7.87 2.55 5.78
C MET A 174 7.11 3.83 5.40
N GLU A 175 6.92 4.79 6.31
CA GLU A 175 6.23 6.06 6.03
C GLU A 175 6.80 6.77 4.80
N TYR A 176 5.92 7.08 3.85
CA TYR A 176 6.24 7.87 2.66
C TYR A 176 5.05 8.75 2.28
N PHE A 177 5.22 9.55 1.23
CA PHE A 177 4.14 10.36 0.68
C PHE A 177 3.73 9.84 -0.69
N ASP A 178 2.43 9.89 -0.98
CA ASP A 178 1.86 9.67 -2.30
C ASP A 178 1.32 10.99 -2.87
N ILE A 179 1.26 11.03 -4.20
CA ILE A 179 0.64 12.12 -4.95
C ILE A 179 -0.36 11.52 -5.94
N ASP A 180 -1.61 11.91 -5.82
CA ASP A 180 -2.72 11.43 -6.64
C ASP A 180 -3.34 12.56 -7.45
N ALA A 181 -3.52 12.33 -8.75
CA ALA A 181 -4.16 13.30 -9.62
C ALA A 181 -5.67 13.37 -9.37
N LEU A 182 -6.16 14.48 -8.80
CA LEU A 182 -7.57 14.74 -8.54
C LEU A 182 -8.32 15.33 -9.75
N ASN A 183 -7.61 15.51 -10.87
CA ASN A 183 -8.11 16.10 -12.12
C ASN A 183 -8.45 17.59 -12.01
N THR A 184 -8.97 18.12 -13.10
CA THR A 184 -9.27 19.52 -13.29
C THR A 184 -10.55 19.92 -12.58
N LYS A 185 -10.49 21.01 -11.80
CA LYS A 185 -11.65 21.61 -11.12
C LYS A 185 -11.68 23.11 -11.35
N THR A 186 -12.89 23.65 -11.49
CA THR A 186 -13.11 25.10 -11.42
C THR A 186 -13.55 25.45 -10.01
N ILE A 187 -12.76 26.26 -9.32
CA ILE A 187 -13.08 26.70 -7.95
C ILE A 187 -13.95 27.95 -8.05
N THR A 188 -15.27 27.82 -7.95
CA THR A 188 -16.24 28.92 -8.17
C THR A 188 -16.32 29.91 -7.00
N GLY A 189 -16.04 29.44 -5.78
CA GLY A 189 -15.76 30.28 -4.61
C GLY A 189 -14.26 30.42 -4.43
N ASN A 190 -13.76 30.21 -3.22
CA ASN A 190 -12.33 30.07 -2.96
C ASN A 190 -12.03 28.91 -2.00
N THR A 191 -12.99 28.01 -1.81
CA THR A 191 -12.85 26.84 -0.93
C THR A 191 -13.10 25.56 -1.70
N LEU A 192 -12.46 24.50 -1.23
CA LEU A 192 -12.68 23.14 -1.70
C LEU A 192 -12.64 22.21 -0.49
N ASP A 193 -13.55 21.26 -0.45
CA ASP A 193 -13.62 20.23 0.57
C ASP A 193 -13.14 18.90 -0.02
N LEU A 194 -12.43 18.12 0.78
CA LEU A 194 -12.01 16.77 0.46
C LEU A 194 -12.21 15.87 1.69
N THR A 195 -12.95 14.79 1.53
CA THR A 195 -13.28 13.88 2.63
C THR A 195 -12.39 12.66 2.59
N MET A 196 -11.67 12.40 3.67
CA MET A 196 -10.91 11.18 3.89
C MET A 196 -11.74 10.18 4.72
N LYS A 197 -11.74 8.91 4.33
CA LYS A 197 -12.45 7.85 5.04
C LYS A 197 -11.52 6.70 5.43
N ASN A 198 -11.76 6.11 6.59
CA ASN A 198 -11.19 4.82 6.96
C ASN A 198 -12.23 3.70 6.78
N GLU A 199 -12.21 3.11 5.59
CA GLU A 199 -13.13 2.05 5.15
C GLU A 199 -12.53 0.64 5.32
N ALA A 200 -11.44 0.55 6.07
CA ALA A 200 -10.67 -0.66 6.28
C ALA A 200 -10.47 -0.94 7.77
N LEU A 201 -10.09 -2.18 8.09
CA LEU A 201 -9.76 -2.59 9.45
C LEU A 201 -8.26 -2.40 9.71
N GLU A 202 -7.87 -1.13 9.69
CA GLU A 202 -6.49 -0.65 9.83
C GLU A 202 -6.49 0.67 10.63
N THR A 203 -5.38 0.98 11.28
CA THR A 203 -5.16 2.30 11.91
C THR A 203 -4.41 3.18 10.93
N HIS A 204 -4.98 4.30 10.45
CA HIS A 204 -4.21 5.27 9.67
C HIS A 204 -3.47 6.23 10.60
N CYS A 205 -2.21 6.49 10.27
CA CYS A 205 -1.36 7.49 10.89
C CYS A 205 -1.03 8.55 9.84
N VAL A 206 -1.90 9.55 9.71
CA VAL A 206 -1.83 10.57 8.67
C VAL A 206 -0.98 11.74 9.15
N LYS A 207 0.15 11.97 8.50
CA LYS A 207 1.11 13.02 8.87
C LYS A 207 0.85 14.35 8.18
N SER A 208 0.43 14.32 6.91
CA SER A 208 0.14 15.52 6.14
C SER A 208 -0.87 15.22 5.04
N VAL A 209 -1.73 16.19 4.76
CA VAL A 209 -2.70 16.19 3.66
C VAL A 209 -2.72 17.59 3.07
N ASN A 210 -2.19 17.77 1.87
CA ASN A 210 -2.10 19.06 1.17
C ASN A 210 -2.63 18.93 -0.26
N LEU A 211 -3.03 20.04 -0.87
CA LEU A 211 -3.31 20.08 -2.31
C LEU A 211 -2.14 20.74 -3.04
N LEU A 212 -1.64 20.08 -4.09
CA LEU A 212 -0.75 20.69 -5.06
C LEU A 212 -1.62 21.20 -6.21
N SER A 213 -1.64 22.52 -6.38
CA SER A 213 -2.56 23.18 -7.31
C SER A 213 -1.84 23.93 -8.42
N TYR A 214 -2.29 23.74 -9.66
CA TYR A 214 -1.72 24.39 -10.83
C TYR A 214 -2.80 25.17 -11.57
N PRO A 215 -2.77 26.52 -11.56
CA PRO A 215 -3.66 27.31 -12.41
C PRO A 215 -3.43 26.96 -13.88
N ILE A 216 -4.51 26.69 -14.61
CA ILE A 216 -4.46 26.32 -16.03
C ILE A 216 -5.44 27.14 -16.87
N GLN A 217 -5.10 27.34 -18.15
CA GLN A 217 -6.00 27.93 -19.14
C GLN A 217 -6.84 26.86 -19.84
N ASP A 218 -7.82 27.29 -20.62
CA ASP A 218 -8.63 26.37 -21.41
C ASP A 218 -7.78 25.60 -22.43
N GLY A 219 -7.94 24.28 -22.41
CA GLY A 219 -7.16 23.36 -23.25
C GLY A 219 -5.78 23.02 -22.70
N GLU A 220 -5.37 23.57 -21.55
CA GLU A 220 -4.16 23.13 -20.85
C GLU A 220 -4.47 22.04 -19.84
N ARG A 221 -3.46 21.21 -19.55
CA ARG A 221 -3.48 20.16 -18.52
C ARG A 221 -2.14 20.15 -17.80
N VAL A 222 -2.11 19.66 -16.57
CA VAL A 222 -0.85 19.35 -15.89
C VAL A 222 -0.81 17.86 -15.57
N PHE A 223 0.32 17.23 -15.84
CA PHE A 223 0.52 15.82 -15.51
C PHE A 223 1.78 15.65 -14.66
N GLN A 224 1.70 14.74 -13.71
CA GLN A 224 2.81 14.30 -12.89
C GLN A 224 3.51 13.11 -13.57
N SER A 225 4.83 13.10 -13.59
CA SER A 225 5.61 11.93 -13.99
C SER A 225 5.93 11.01 -12.80
N PRO A 226 6.33 9.75 -13.05
CA PRO A 226 6.75 8.81 -12.01
C PRO A 226 7.81 9.36 -11.03
N ASN A 227 8.69 10.28 -11.46
CA ASN A 227 9.71 10.89 -10.60
C ASN A 227 9.23 12.17 -9.87
N ASN A 228 7.92 12.44 -9.85
CA ASN A 228 7.31 13.63 -9.23
C ASN A 228 7.71 14.96 -9.87
N THR A 229 8.03 14.97 -11.17
CA THR A 229 8.12 16.20 -11.97
C THR A 229 6.76 16.51 -12.58
N PHE A 230 6.40 17.77 -12.70
CA PHE A 230 5.10 18.19 -13.25
C PHE A 230 5.28 18.95 -14.55
N TYR A 231 4.46 18.62 -15.55
CA TYR A 231 4.56 19.18 -16.88
C TYR A 231 3.25 19.88 -17.24
N LEU A 232 3.35 21.15 -17.62
CA LEU A 232 2.26 21.86 -18.28
C LEU A 232 2.19 21.40 -19.74
N CYS A 233 1.03 20.89 -20.12
CA CYS A 233 0.78 20.33 -21.43
C CYS A 233 -0.33 21.07 -22.16
N GLU A 234 -0.30 20.97 -23.48
CA GLU A 234 -1.46 21.25 -24.32
C GLU A 234 -2.48 20.12 -24.23
N LYS A 235 -3.63 20.32 -24.88
CA LYS A 235 -4.68 19.31 -24.99
C LYS A 235 -4.07 17.99 -25.52
N PRO A 236 -4.25 16.87 -24.81
CA PRO A 236 -3.78 15.57 -25.28
C PRO A 236 -4.37 15.19 -26.64
N LEU A 237 -3.54 14.57 -27.47
CA LEU A 237 -3.89 13.98 -28.76
C LEU A 237 -4.40 12.56 -28.53
N GLU A 238 -5.54 12.27 -29.14
CA GLU A 238 -6.26 11.01 -28.93
C GLU A 238 -5.54 9.82 -29.57
N LEU A 239 -5.66 8.67 -28.92
CA LEU A 239 -5.31 7.37 -29.45
C LEU A 239 -6.10 7.08 -30.73
N VAL A 240 -5.41 6.63 -31.79
CA VAL A 240 -6.06 6.24 -33.06
C VAL A 240 -6.41 4.77 -33.05
N LYS A 241 -5.50 3.93 -32.55
CA LYS A 241 -5.68 2.49 -32.53
C LYS A 241 -4.88 1.86 -31.40
N ALA A 242 -5.45 0.86 -30.75
CA ALA A 242 -4.72 -0.01 -29.84
C ALA A 242 -5.03 -1.48 -30.09
N HIS A 243 -4.01 -2.32 -29.88
CA HIS A 243 -4.09 -3.76 -30.02
C HIS A 243 -3.39 -4.47 -28.86
N GLY A 244 -4.04 -5.48 -28.31
CA GLY A 244 -3.48 -6.38 -27.30
C GLY A 244 -3.67 -7.85 -27.71
N PRO A 245 -3.27 -8.82 -26.86
CA PRO A 245 -3.48 -10.25 -27.12
C PRO A 245 -4.94 -10.64 -27.42
N GLU A 246 -5.90 -9.87 -26.91
CA GLU A 246 -7.33 -10.05 -27.10
C GLU A 246 -7.87 -9.45 -28.41
N GLY A 247 -7.05 -8.74 -29.18
CA GLY A 247 -7.45 -8.06 -30.40
C GLY A 247 -7.51 -6.54 -30.26
N ASN A 248 -8.51 -5.91 -30.89
CA ASN A 248 -8.68 -4.46 -30.85
C ASN A 248 -9.21 -4.01 -29.47
N ILE A 249 -8.48 -3.09 -28.84
CA ILE A 249 -8.81 -2.54 -27.51
C ILE A 249 -8.96 -1.01 -27.53
N THR A 250 -9.07 -0.41 -28.72
CA THR A 250 -9.02 1.05 -28.90
C THR A 250 -10.07 1.77 -28.06
N GLU A 251 -11.32 1.28 -28.06
CA GLU A 251 -12.43 1.92 -27.35
C GLU A 251 -12.21 1.98 -25.83
N LEU A 252 -11.51 0.99 -25.25
CA LEU A 252 -11.23 0.91 -23.81
C LEU A 252 -10.12 1.87 -23.35
N LEU A 253 -9.40 2.51 -24.28
CA LEU A 253 -8.26 3.39 -23.97
C LEU A 253 -8.42 4.80 -24.55
N GLN A 254 -9.51 5.06 -25.29
CA GLN A 254 -9.70 6.34 -25.98
C GLN A 254 -10.38 7.40 -25.09
N LYS A 255 -11.07 6.99 -24.01
CA LYS A 255 -11.85 7.87 -23.15
C LYS A 255 -11.57 7.60 -21.68
N GLU A 256 -11.59 8.66 -20.87
CA GLU A 256 -11.52 8.56 -19.41
C GLU A 256 -12.92 8.24 -18.83
N ASP A 257 -13.45 7.04 -19.10
CA ASP A 257 -14.84 6.66 -18.74
C ASP A 257 -14.96 5.54 -17.69
N ARG A 258 -13.82 5.08 -17.16
CA ARG A 258 -13.70 3.98 -16.19
C ARG A 258 -14.04 2.60 -16.77
N LEU A 259 -14.14 2.45 -18.09
CA LEU A 259 -14.25 1.15 -18.76
C LEU A 259 -12.84 0.58 -19.01
N GLU A 260 -12.27 0.02 -17.94
CA GLU A 260 -10.88 -0.39 -17.92
C GLU A 260 -10.59 -1.64 -18.76
N ARG A 261 -9.50 -1.61 -19.51
CA ARG A 261 -8.82 -2.80 -20.02
C ARG A 261 -8.04 -3.47 -18.91
N PHE A 262 -8.19 -4.78 -18.78
CA PHE A 262 -7.29 -5.65 -18.02
C PHE A 262 -7.34 -7.07 -18.60
N SER A 263 -6.32 -7.88 -18.32
CA SER A 263 -6.27 -9.30 -18.68
C SER A 263 -6.39 -10.16 -17.41
N LEU A 264 -6.64 -11.46 -17.57
CA LEU A 264 -6.49 -12.42 -16.48
C LEU A 264 -5.05 -12.92 -16.40
N SER A 265 -4.57 -13.20 -15.20
CA SER A 265 -3.22 -13.67 -14.97
C SER A 265 -2.94 -15.00 -15.66
N ASP A 266 -1.66 -15.29 -15.91
CA ASP A 266 -1.21 -16.58 -16.39
C ASP A 266 -1.32 -17.64 -15.27
N GLU A 267 -1.89 -18.79 -15.61
CA GLU A 267 -2.14 -19.89 -14.68
C GLU A 267 -0.88 -20.65 -14.26
N HIS A 268 0.22 -20.51 -15.01
CA HIS A 268 1.49 -21.17 -14.74
C HIS A 268 2.54 -20.25 -14.13
N ASN A 269 2.40 -18.93 -14.31
CA ASN A 269 3.37 -17.96 -13.79
C ASN A 269 2.80 -16.54 -13.66
N LEU A 270 2.61 -16.06 -12.42
CA LEU A 270 2.11 -14.71 -12.16
C LEU A 270 3.09 -13.58 -12.55
N SER A 271 4.31 -13.91 -13.00
CA SER A 271 5.26 -12.92 -13.53
C SER A 271 5.19 -12.77 -15.07
N SER A 272 4.28 -13.48 -15.75
CA SER A 272 4.19 -13.45 -17.22
C SER A 272 3.80 -12.05 -17.72
N LYS A 273 4.38 -11.66 -18.85
CA LYS A 273 4.19 -10.34 -19.47
C LYS A 273 3.28 -10.43 -20.69
N GLU A 274 2.62 -9.33 -21.01
CA GLU A 274 1.89 -9.11 -22.25
C GLU A 274 2.33 -7.79 -22.90
N GLU A 275 2.10 -7.66 -24.20
CA GLU A 275 2.46 -6.49 -24.98
C GLU A 275 1.22 -5.84 -25.60
N LEU A 276 1.11 -4.52 -25.47
CA LEU A 276 0.08 -3.70 -26.14
C LEU A 276 0.74 -2.75 -27.11
N ILE A 277 0.17 -2.60 -28.29
CA ILE A 277 0.63 -1.66 -29.32
C ILE A 277 -0.39 -0.55 -29.48
N LEU A 278 0.07 0.69 -29.34
CA LEU A 278 -0.71 1.91 -29.46
C LEU A 278 -0.20 2.71 -30.66
N ASP A 279 -1.11 3.16 -31.53
CA ASP A 279 -0.81 4.02 -32.67
C ASP A 279 -1.43 5.40 -32.44
N PHE A 280 -0.63 6.45 -32.68
CA PHE A 280 -1.03 7.84 -32.66
C PHE A 280 -0.64 8.50 -33.99
N ASP A 281 -1.51 9.35 -34.52
CA ASP A 281 -1.27 10.12 -35.75
C ASP A 281 -1.43 11.64 -35.48
N ASN A 282 -1.24 12.46 -36.52
CA ASN A 282 -1.39 13.93 -36.50
C ASN A 282 -0.48 14.64 -35.48
N LEU A 283 0.70 14.07 -35.23
CA LEU A 283 1.66 14.63 -34.30
C LEU A 283 2.39 15.83 -34.93
N ASN A 284 2.54 16.90 -34.14
CA ASN A 284 3.41 18.01 -34.53
C ASN A 284 4.85 17.69 -34.12
N SER A 285 5.69 17.43 -35.12
CA SER A 285 7.09 17.02 -34.97
C SER A 285 8.05 18.07 -34.37
N SER A 286 7.55 19.24 -33.98
CA SER A 286 8.34 20.31 -33.37
C SER A 286 8.23 20.39 -31.85
N LYS A 287 7.33 19.63 -31.21
CA LYS A 287 7.07 19.70 -29.78
C LYS A 287 7.65 18.51 -29.04
N ASP A 288 8.06 18.72 -27.79
CA ASP A 288 8.33 17.63 -26.86
C ASP A 288 7.01 16.93 -26.55
N LEU A 289 7.01 15.60 -26.58
CA LEU A 289 5.80 14.78 -26.40
C LEU A 289 5.94 13.96 -25.12
N GLY A 290 4.83 13.74 -24.44
CA GLY A 290 4.73 12.76 -23.36
C GLY A 290 3.58 11.79 -23.57
N LEU A 291 3.77 10.53 -23.19
CA LEU A 291 2.71 9.55 -23.12
C LEU A 291 1.98 9.72 -21.80
N VAL A 292 0.68 10.00 -21.87
CA VAL A 292 -0.23 10.01 -20.73
C VAL A 292 -0.92 8.66 -20.66
N LEU A 293 -0.91 8.04 -19.48
CA LEU A 293 -1.73 6.87 -19.17
C LEU A 293 -2.59 7.12 -17.92
N ASN A 294 -3.84 6.65 -17.98
CA ASN A 294 -4.64 6.43 -16.78
C ASN A 294 -4.63 4.95 -16.43
N PHE A 295 -4.25 4.62 -15.21
CA PHE A 295 -4.07 3.23 -14.78
C PHE A 295 -4.24 3.05 -13.27
N ARG A 296 -4.48 1.80 -12.88
CA ARG A 296 -4.33 1.31 -11.51
C ARG A 296 -3.98 -0.18 -11.53
N GLN A 297 -3.77 -0.79 -10.37
CA GLN A 297 -3.51 -2.23 -10.29
C GLN A 297 -4.79 -3.02 -10.04
N SER A 298 -4.76 -4.30 -10.40
CA SER A 298 -5.67 -5.29 -9.83
C SER A 298 -5.27 -5.59 -8.38
N LEU A 299 -6.10 -6.36 -7.69
CA LEU A 299 -5.83 -6.78 -6.31
C LEU A 299 -4.73 -7.86 -6.19
N MET A 300 -3.94 -8.11 -7.24
CA MET A 300 -2.87 -9.11 -7.21
C MET A 300 -1.79 -8.80 -6.17
N THR A 301 -1.33 -7.55 -6.10
CA THR A 301 -0.31 -7.14 -5.13
C THR A 301 -0.86 -7.12 -3.72
N THR A 302 -2.12 -6.67 -3.57
CA THR A 302 -2.92 -6.81 -2.35
C THR A 302 -2.92 -8.26 -1.87
N TYR A 303 -3.31 -9.23 -2.72
CA TYR A 303 -3.29 -10.66 -2.39
C TYR A 303 -1.93 -11.12 -1.83
N PHE A 304 -0.82 -10.65 -2.40
CA PHE A 304 0.51 -11.03 -1.92
C PHE A 304 0.90 -10.38 -0.60
N ILE A 305 0.58 -9.10 -0.39
CA ILE A 305 0.85 -8.41 0.88
C ILE A 305 0.13 -9.12 2.02
N TYR A 306 -1.16 -9.40 1.85
CA TYR A 306 -1.96 -10.07 2.87
C TYR A 306 -1.66 -11.57 3.00
N SER A 307 -1.26 -12.23 1.92
CA SER A 307 -0.67 -13.56 2.02
C SER A 307 0.59 -13.54 2.87
N ALA A 308 1.48 -12.56 2.68
CA ALA A 308 2.69 -12.43 3.47
C ALA A 308 2.36 -12.22 4.95
N ILE A 309 1.46 -11.30 5.29
CA ILE A 309 0.99 -11.05 6.66
C ILE A 309 0.37 -12.32 7.27
N GLY A 310 -0.51 -13.01 6.54
CA GLY A 310 -1.10 -14.28 6.99
C GLY A 310 -0.04 -15.36 7.23
N TYR A 311 0.99 -15.46 6.39
CA TYR A 311 2.08 -16.42 6.60
C TYR A 311 2.93 -16.11 7.84
N MET A 312 2.97 -14.86 8.32
CA MET A 312 3.62 -14.51 9.58
C MET A 312 2.90 -15.14 10.77
N GLY A 313 1.57 -15.24 10.71
CA GLY A 313 0.73 -15.75 11.79
C GLY A 313 0.98 -15.03 13.12
N ASP A 314 1.14 -15.79 14.19
CA ASP A 314 1.45 -15.31 15.55
C ASP A 314 2.82 -14.64 15.70
N GLN A 315 3.63 -14.58 14.63
CA GLN A 315 4.95 -13.97 14.62
C GLN A 315 4.98 -12.58 13.99
N VAL A 316 3.82 -12.07 13.58
CA VAL A 316 3.69 -10.76 12.95
C VAL A 316 4.31 -9.62 13.78
N GLY A 317 4.05 -9.55 15.09
CA GLY A 317 4.62 -8.53 15.96
C GLY A 317 6.15 -8.58 16.03
N ASP A 318 6.73 -9.78 16.08
CA ASP A 318 8.18 -9.98 16.05
C ASP A 318 8.80 -9.57 14.70
N ILE A 319 8.13 -9.89 13.60
CA ILE A 319 8.59 -9.55 12.24
C ILE A 319 8.49 -8.05 12.00
N PHE A 320 7.40 -7.40 12.42
CA PHE A 320 7.25 -5.94 12.32
C PHE A 320 8.24 -5.21 13.22
N ALA A 321 8.47 -5.67 14.45
CA ALA A 321 9.53 -5.13 15.31
C ALA A 321 10.91 -5.22 14.64
N LYS A 322 11.16 -6.26 13.84
CA LYS A 322 12.37 -6.37 13.02
C LYS A 322 12.37 -5.39 11.85
N LEU A 323 11.25 -5.17 11.18
CA LEU A 323 11.15 -4.16 10.11
C LEU A 323 11.51 -2.77 10.63
N GLU A 324 11.01 -2.43 11.82
CA GLU A 324 11.28 -1.14 12.48
C GLU A 324 12.74 -0.97 12.94
N THR A 325 13.50 -2.06 13.07
CA THR A 325 14.88 -2.02 13.60
C THR A 325 15.96 -2.42 12.58
N ASP A 326 15.60 -3.03 11.45
CA ASP A 326 16.52 -3.56 10.44
C ASP A 326 16.14 -3.10 9.01
N LYS A 327 16.86 -2.09 8.50
CA LYS A 327 16.68 -1.56 7.13
C LYS A 327 16.85 -2.61 6.03
N SER A 328 17.59 -3.69 6.27
CA SER A 328 17.76 -4.76 5.29
C SER A 328 16.47 -5.57 5.07
N ALA A 329 15.64 -5.68 6.12
CA ALA A 329 14.35 -6.37 6.05
C ALA A 329 13.36 -5.59 5.15
N ILE A 330 13.30 -4.26 5.31
CA ILE A 330 12.50 -3.36 4.45
C ILE A 330 12.92 -3.50 2.98
N LYS A 331 14.24 -3.52 2.71
CA LYS A 331 14.76 -3.65 1.34
C LYS A 331 14.37 -4.98 0.68
N LYS A 332 14.37 -6.08 1.44
CA LYS A 332 13.91 -7.39 0.92
C LYS A 332 12.42 -7.38 0.59
N LEU A 333 11.61 -6.76 1.45
CA LEU A 333 10.16 -6.64 1.26
C LEU A 333 9.82 -5.79 0.02
N ASN A 334 10.50 -4.66 -0.16
CA ASN A 334 10.28 -3.76 -1.30
C ASN A 334 10.87 -4.28 -2.62
N GLY A 335 11.98 -5.02 -2.58
CA GLY A 335 12.75 -5.35 -3.78
C GLY A 335 12.41 -6.69 -4.44
N GLY A 336 11.89 -7.67 -3.70
CA GLY A 336 11.73 -9.04 -4.20
C GLY A 336 10.59 -9.16 -5.20
N LEU A 337 9.36 -9.00 -4.71
CA LEU A 337 8.15 -9.29 -5.48
C LEU A 337 7.84 -8.21 -6.53
N LYS A 338 7.92 -6.93 -6.15
CA LYS A 338 7.67 -5.79 -7.04
C LYS A 338 8.56 -5.82 -8.28
N LYS A 339 9.82 -6.23 -8.13
CA LYS A 339 10.76 -6.40 -9.25
C LYS A 339 10.33 -7.48 -10.24
N GLU A 340 9.79 -8.60 -9.75
CA GLU A 340 9.34 -9.70 -10.62
C GLU A 340 8.02 -9.37 -11.32
N LEU A 341 7.13 -8.67 -10.62
CA LEU A 341 5.88 -8.17 -11.20
C LEU A 341 6.16 -7.07 -12.22
N GLY A 342 7.11 -6.19 -11.95
CA GLY A 342 7.62 -5.15 -12.84
C GLY A 342 6.61 -4.04 -13.16
N ASN A 343 7.08 -3.08 -13.95
CA ASN A 343 6.36 -1.87 -14.32
C ASN A 343 5.47 -2.10 -15.56
N VAL A 344 4.76 -1.04 -15.97
CA VAL A 344 4.34 -0.87 -17.37
C VAL A 344 5.52 -0.23 -18.11
N ASP A 345 6.34 -1.06 -18.75
CA ASP A 345 7.51 -0.61 -19.51
C ASP A 345 7.08 0.00 -20.84
N ILE A 346 7.59 1.19 -21.17
CA ILE A 346 7.23 1.97 -22.35
C ILE A 346 8.34 1.90 -23.38
N TYR A 347 7.98 1.54 -24.60
CA TYR A 347 8.87 1.56 -25.76
C TYR A 347 8.27 2.38 -26.88
N VAL A 348 9.11 3.07 -27.64
CA VAL A 348 8.73 3.77 -28.86
C VAL A 348 9.38 3.09 -30.05
N TRP A 349 8.63 2.93 -31.14
CA TRP A 349 9.16 2.42 -32.39
C TRP A 349 10.06 3.47 -33.05
N ASN A 350 11.30 3.09 -33.35
CA ASN A 350 12.22 3.90 -34.13
C ASN A 350 12.17 3.44 -35.59
N GLU A 351 11.72 4.31 -36.49
CA GLU A 351 11.57 3.95 -37.91
C GLU A 351 12.92 3.80 -38.62
N SER A 352 13.95 4.53 -38.19
CA SER A 352 15.28 4.46 -38.80
C SER A 352 16.01 3.16 -38.48
N THR A 353 15.92 2.67 -37.24
CA THR A 353 16.58 1.45 -36.77
C THR A 353 15.68 0.22 -36.83
N LYS A 354 14.38 0.40 -37.13
CA LYS A 354 13.35 -0.65 -37.13
C LYS A 354 13.35 -1.45 -35.82
N SER A 355 13.44 -0.75 -34.70
CA SER A 355 13.52 -1.36 -33.38
C SER A 355 12.71 -0.59 -32.33
N TRP A 356 12.30 -1.32 -31.28
CA TRP A 356 11.68 -0.73 -30.10
C TRP A 356 12.75 -0.15 -29.18
N VAL A 357 12.62 1.12 -28.82
CA VAL A 357 13.53 1.84 -27.94
C VAL A 357 12.82 2.12 -26.61
N TYR A 358 13.35 1.56 -25.52
CA TYR A 358 12.84 1.81 -24.17
C TYR A 358 12.88 3.30 -23.83
N GLN A 359 11.83 3.79 -23.18
CA GLN A 359 11.71 5.18 -22.74
C GLN A 359 11.81 5.24 -21.22
N ASP A 360 10.80 4.74 -20.53
CA ASP A 360 10.70 4.66 -19.07
C ASP A 360 9.56 3.67 -18.69
N GLY A 361 9.14 3.63 -17.43
CA GLY A 361 7.99 2.82 -17.02
C GLY A 361 7.14 3.43 -15.90
N PHE A 362 5.85 3.11 -15.91
CA PHE A 362 4.95 3.43 -14.81
C PHE A 362 5.02 2.35 -13.73
N TYR A 363 5.09 2.75 -12.47
CA TYR A 363 5.17 1.83 -11.33
C TYR A 363 3.85 1.72 -10.57
N GLU A 364 3.83 0.79 -9.62
CA GLU A 364 2.66 0.49 -8.80
C GLU A 364 2.26 1.63 -7.84
N THR A 365 0.99 2.01 -7.84
CA THR A 365 0.45 3.15 -7.06
C THR A 365 -0.66 2.74 -6.09
N GLY A 366 -1.47 1.74 -6.46
CA GLY A 366 -2.57 1.19 -5.66
C GLY A 366 -3.72 0.69 -6.54
N PRO A 367 -4.62 -0.14 -5.99
CA PRO A 367 -5.71 -0.77 -6.75
C PRO A 367 -7.03 0.01 -6.73
N ILE A 368 -7.18 1.08 -5.93
CA ILE A 368 -8.47 1.76 -5.78
C ILE A 368 -8.59 2.94 -6.74
N ALA A 369 -7.72 3.95 -6.62
CA ALA A 369 -7.86 5.18 -7.39
C ALA A 369 -7.16 5.06 -8.73
N ILE A 370 -7.77 5.60 -9.78
CA ILE A 370 -7.14 5.64 -11.10
C ILE A 370 -6.08 6.75 -11.09
N ASN A 371 -4.81 6.36 -11.18
CA ASN A 371 -3.71 7.29 -11.31
C ASN A 371 -3.64 7.83 -12.75
N ARG A 372 -3.10 9.04 -12.90
CA ARG A 372 -2.97 9.74 -14.19
C ARG A 372 -1.57 10.33 -14.28
N GLN A 373 -0.70 9.73 -15.08
CA GLN A 373 0.70 10.13 -15.16
C GLN A 373 1.18 10.31 -16.59
N ILE A 374 2.29 11.05 -16.72
CA ILE A 374 2.99 11.29 -17.99
C ILE A 374 4.41 10.73 -17.97
N ILE A 375 4.84 10.13 -19.08
CA ILE A 375 6.25 9.84 -19.37
C ILE A 375 6.68 10.71 -20.55
N PRO A 376 7.58 11.69 -20.34
CA PRO A 376 8.23 12.42 -21.43
C PRO A 376 8.97 11.45 -22.36
N LEU A 377 8.70 11.53 -23.66
CA LEU A 377 9.29 10.65 -24.66
C LEU A 377 10.57 11.28 -25.21
N GLN A 378 11.64 10.48 -25.28
CA GLN A 378 12.94 10.90 -25.82
C GLN A 378 13.02 10.78 -27.34
N ALA A 379 11.95 10.28 -27.98
CA ALA A 379 11.91 10.06 -29.42
C ALA A 379 11.94 11.39 -30.18
N LYS A 380 13.09 11.70 -30.79
CA LYS A 380 13.31 12.91 -31.59
C LYS A 380 12.89 12.78 -33.06
N GLU A 381 12.32 11.64 -33.44
CA GLU A 381 11.92 11.43 -34.83
C GLU A 381 10.79 12.39 -35.20
N LYS A 382 11.00 13.17 -36.25
CA LYS A 382 10.02 14.12 -36.79
C LYS A 382 8.97 13.39 -37.62
N SER A 383 8.27 12.44 -37.02
CA SER A 383 7.19 11.70 -37.64
C SER A 383 5.84 12.29 -37.21
N GLN A 384 4.88 12.33 -38.13
CA GLN A 384 3.48 12.62 -37.79
C GLN A 384 2.78 11.42 -37.13
N LYS A 385 3.45 10.27 -37.10
CA LYS A 385 2.97 9.02 -36.52
C LYS A 385 3.90 8.54 -35.42
N LEU A 386 3.33 8.03 -34.34
CA LEU A 386 4.06 7.42 -33.25
C LEU A 386 3.44 6.07 -32.93
N LYS A 387 4.31 5.06 -32.81
CA LYS A 387 3.92 3.77 -32.26
C LYS A 387 4.56 3.57 -30.92
N VAL A 388 3.73 3.25 -29.94
CA VAL A 388 4.13 2.97 -28.57
C VAL A 388 3.83 1.51 -28.27
N LYS A 389 4.77 0.82 -27.63
CA LYS A 389 4.55 -0.51 -27.07
C LYS A 389 4.59 -0.43 -25.55
N LEU A 390 3.55 -0.95 -24.92
CA LEU A 390 3.48 -1.19 -23.49
C LEU A 390 3.85 -2.65 -23.22
N VAL A 391 4.77 -2.91 -22.28
CA VAL A 391 5.04 -4.26 -21.79
C VAL A 391 4.70 -4.30 -20.31
N LEU A 392 3.69 -5.09 -19.93
CA LEU A 392 3.14 -5.08 -18.59
C LEU A 392 2.85 -6.50 -18.09
N ASN A 393 2.69 -6.65 -16.78
CA ASN A 393 2.37 -7.94 -16.17
C ASN A 393 0.91 -8.33 -16.41
N LYS A 394 0.73 -9.55 -16.90
CA LYS A 394 -0.58 -10.10 -17.23
C LYS A 394 -1.40 -10.31 -15.95
N GLY A 395 -2.58 -9.71 -15.88
CA GLY A 395 -3.44 -9.78 -14.68
C GLY A 395 -3.18 -8.71 -13.63
N LEU A 396 -2.12 -7.92 -13.73
CA LEU A 396 -1.78 -6.92 -12.72
C LEU A 396 -2.32 -5.52 -13.01
N TRP A 397 -2.40 -5.12 -14.29
CA TRP A 397 -2.65 -3.71 -14.64
C TRP A 397 -4.04 -3.51 -15.25
N ARG A 398 -4.70 -2.46 -14.78
CA ARG A 398 -5.95 -1.93 -15.32
C ARG A 398 -5.66 -0.59 -15.99
N LEU A 399 -6.02 -0.45 -17.26
CA LEU A 399 -5.76 0.74 -18.07
C LEU A 399 -7.10 1.34 -18.51
N ASP A 400 -7.26 2.65 -18.36
CA ASP A 400 -8.51 3.36 -18.70
C ASP A 400 -8.32 4.33 -19.88
N TYR A 401 -7.12 4.89 -20.04
CA TYR A 401 -6.89 5.93 -21.04
C TYR A 401 -5.43 5.96 -21.47
N ALA A 402 -5.21 6.28 -22.76
CA ALA A 402 -3.90 6.57 -23.32
C ALA A 402 -3.95 7.74 -24.29
N ALA A 403 -3.00 8.67 -24.18
CA ALA A 403 -2.89 9.82 -25.08
C ALA A 403 -1.47 10.33 -25.21
N ILE A 404 -1.23 11.18 -26.22
CA ILE A 404 0.03 11.91 -26.37
C ILE A 404 -0.20 13.38 -26.05
N ALA A 405 0.48 13.89 -25.04
CA ALA A 405 0.39 15.28 -24.62
C ALA A 405 1.63 16.06 -25.11
N PRO A 406 1.46 17.15 -25.88
CA PRO A 406 2.55 18.07 -26.16
C PRO A 406 2.95 18.80 -24.86
N ILE A 407 4.22 18.67 -24.47
CA ILE A 407 4.79 19.30 -23.28
C ILE A 407 5.21 20.72 -23.62
N LYS A 408 4.77 21.70 -22.82
CA LYS A 408 5.20 23.09 -22.94
C LYS A 408 6.43 23.37 -22.09
N LYS A 409 6.39 22.95 -20.81
CA LYS A 409 7.43 23.19 -19.81
C LYS A 409 7.15 22.40 -18.53
N GLU A 410 8.17 22.28 -17.69
CA GLU A 410 8.02 21.91 -16.29
C GLU A 410 7.38 23.06 -15.49
N VAL A 411 6.62 22.72 -14.44
CA VAL A 411 5.92 23.67 -13.56
C VAL A 411 5.99 23.23 -12.11
N GLU A 412 5.87 24.20 -11.20
CA GLU A 412 5.85 23.98 -9.76
C GLU A 412 4.45 24.29 -9.19
N PRO A 413 4.01 23.57 -8.15
CA PRO A 413 2.67 23.74 -7.59
C PRO A 413 2.58 24.97 -6.71
N LEU A 414 1.36 25.50 -6.62
CA LEU A 414 0.92 26.21 -5.43
C LEU A 414 0.44 25.18 -4.41
N GLU A 415 1.18 25.02 -3.31
CA GLU A 415 0.79 24.14 -2.21
C GLU A 415 -0.27 24.82 -1.32
N ILE A 416 -1.39 24.12 -1.11
CA ILE A 416 -2.51 24.58 -0.28
C ILE A 416 -2.67 23.62 0.90
N GLN A 417 -2.46 24.14 2.10
CA GLN A 417 -2.70 23.43 3.36
C GLN A 417 -4.17 23.53 3.78
N PRO A 418 -4.69 22.56 4.54
CA PRO A 418 -6.04 22.63 5.08
C PRO A 418 -6.13 23.78 6.09
N ILE A 419 -7.23 24.52 6.04
CA ILE A 419 -7.53 25.62 6.97
C ILE A 419 -8.48 25.20 8.10
N GLN A 420 -9.18 24.09 7.91
CA GLN A 420 -10.14 23.54 8.83
C GLN A 420 -10.31 22.04 8.55
N ILE A 421 -10.52 21.26 9.62
CA ILE A 421 -10.91 19.86 9.54
C ILE A 421 -12.22 19.69 10.29
N LEU A 422 -13.16 18.95 9.71
CA LEU A 422 -14.38 18.50 10.36
C LEU A 422 -14.32 17.00 10.62
N ASN A 423 -14.76 16.57 11.79
CA ASN A 423 -15.01 15.18 12.14
C ASN A 423 -16.50 15.05 12.47
N LYS A 424 -17.24 14.22 11.70
CA LYS A 424 -18.71 14.10 11.79
C LYS A 424 -19.41 15.47 11.81
N GLY A 425 -18.99 16.37 10.91
CA GLY A 425 -19.51 17.73 10.75
C GLY A 425 -19.10 18.76 11.82
N LYS A 426 -18.29 18.37 12.83
CA LYS A 426 -17.83 19.28 13.90
C LYS A 426 -16.37 19.64 13.69
N LYS A 427 -16.01 20.90 13.97
CA LYS A 427 -14.61 21.37 13.86
C LYS A 427 -13.69 20.58 14.78
N ASP A 428 -12.62 20.05 14.22
CA ASP A 428 -11.60 19.30 14.95
C ASP A 428 -10.26 20.04 14.89
N HIS A 429 -10.04 20.91 15.88
CA HIS A 429 -8.80 21.67 16.00
C HIS A 429 -7.58 20.79 16.30
N LYS A 430 -7.78 19.64 16.96
CA LYS A 430 -6.69 18.72 17.26
C LYS A 430 -6.22 18.03 15.99
N ALA A 431 -7.16 17.54 15.17
CA ALA A 431 -6.85 16.95 13.88
C ALA A 431 -6.11 17.94 12.97
N LEU A 432 -6.60 19.19 12.88
CA LEU A 432 -5.93 20.24 12.10
C LEU A 432 -4.50 20.49 12.60
N THR A 433 -4.32 20.60 13.91
CA THR A 433 -2.98 20.78 14.49
C THR A 433 -2.07 19.59 14.20
N ALA A 434 -2.59 18.37 14.22
CA ALA A 434 -1.82 17.15 13.99
C ALA A 434 -1.27 17.06 12.56
N VAL A 435 -2.06 17.42 11.54
CA VAL A 435 -1.60 17.37 10.14
C VAL A 435 -0.74 18.56 9.71
N LEU A 436 -0.75 19.66 10.47
CA LEU A 436 0.12 20.82 10.25
C LEU A 436 1.46 20.70 11.01
N ASP A 437 1.52 19.87 12.06
CA ASP A 437 2.70 19.65 12.87
C ASP A 437 3.50 18.44 12.37
N THR A 438 4.69 18.69 11.82
CA THR A 438 5.56 17.64 11.24
C THR A 438 5.99 16.54 12.22
N ALA A 439 5.80 16.73 13.53
CA ALA A 439 6.13 15.75 14.57
C ALA A 439 4.93 14.89 15.01
N LYS A 440 3.74 15.08 14.44
CA LYS A 440 2.50 14.41 14.84
C LYS A 440 1.83 13.68 13.68
N HIS A 441 0.87 12.85 14.05
CA HIS A 441 -0.01 12.13 13.15
C HIS A 441 -1.45 12.33 13.62
N LEU A 442 -2.34 12.58 12.67
CA LEU A 442 -3.76 12.36 12.84
C LEU A 442 -4.02 10.85 12.80
N ILE A 443 -4.61 10.32 13.87
CA ILE A 443 -4.97 8.91 13.96
C ILE A 443 -6.41 8.73 13.49
N SER A 444 -6.59 7.91 12.45
CA SER A 444 -7.91 7.53 11.92
C SER A 444 -8.18 6.06 12.20
N MET A 445 -9.23 5.75 12.95
CA MET A 445 -9.65 4.38 13.26
C MET A 445 -10.69 3.89 12.24
N PRO A 446 -10.91 2.57 12.12
CA PRO A 446 -11.94 2.04 11.22
C PRO A 446 -13.31 2.70 11.46
N GLY A 447 -13.92 3.19 10.39
CA GLY A 447 -15.17 3.95 10.42
C GLY A 447 -15.02 5.46 10.63
N ASP A 448 -13.80 5.97 10.88
CA ASP A 448 -13.57 7.41 11.01
C ASP A 448 -13.65 8.12 9.64
N GLU A 449 -14.10 9.37 9.69
CA GLU A 449 -14.24 10.26 8.53
C GLU A 449 -13.78 11.68 8.90
N TYR A 450 -12.94 12.26 8.06
CA TYR A 450 -12.43 13.62 8.22
C TYR A 450 -12.63 14.42 6.94
N ASN A 451 -13.31 15.55 7.03
CA ASN A 451 -13.47 16.48 5.93
C ASN A 451 -12.45 17.62 6.05
N PHE A 452 -11.55 17.72 5.07
CA PHE A 452 -10.50 18.73 4.98
C PHE A 452 -10.98 19.88 4.12
N GLN A 453 -10.94 21.10 4.66
CA GLN A 453 -11.33 22.30 3.94
C GLN A 453 -10.09 23.11 3.56
N PHE A 454 -9.97 23.45 2.28
CA PHE A 454 -8.85 24.20 1.71
C PHE A 454 -9.30 25.59 1.26
N ARG A 455 -8.40 26.57 1.26
CA ARG A 455 -8.66 27.92 0.74
C ARG A 455 -7.66 28.28 -0.36
N PHE A 456 -8.20 28.59 -1.53
CA PHE A 456 -7.46 29.01 -2.71
C PHE A 456 -7.27 30.54 -2.74
N PRO A 457 -6.17 31.05 -3.33
CA PRO A 457 -5.90 32.48 -3.37
C PRO A 457 -6.84 33.24 -4.33
N HIS A 458 -7.34 32.58 -5.36
CA HIS A 458 -8.17 33.19 -6.40
C HIS A 458 -9.46 32.40 -6.61
N ALA A 459 -10.57 33.13 -6.67
CA ALA A 459 -11.86 32.58 -7.02
C ALA A 459 -12.03 32.45 -8.54
N ASN A 460 -12.98 31.62 -8.95
CA ASN A 460 -13.33 31.34 -10.35
C ASN A 460 -12.13 30.95 -11.22
N THR A 461 -11.13 30.30 -10.63
CA THR A 461 -9.92 29.87 -11.32
C THR A 461 -9.99 28.36 -11.56
N ARG A 462 -9.55 27.94 -12.75
CA ARG A 462 -9.43 26.54 -13.13
C ARG A 462 -8.07 26.02 -12.71
N TYR A 463 -8.07 24.92 -11.97
CA TYR A 463 -6.85 24.27 -11.49
C TYR A 463 -6.80 22.83 -11.95
N GLU A 464 -5.61 22.35 -12.29
CA GLU A 464 -5.27 20.93 -12.18
C GLU A 464 -4.86 20.68 -10.72
N LEU A 465 -5.49 19.71 -10.08
CA LEU A 465 -5.29 19.42 -8.66
C LEU A 465 -4.64 18.04 -8.47
N PHE A 466 -3.73 17.98 -7.51
CA PHE A 466 -3.17 16.74 -7.00
C PHE A 466 -3.28 16.72 -5.47
N LEU A 467 -3.61 15.56 -4.91
CA LEU A 467 -3.56 15.32 -3.48
C LEU A 467 -2.13 14.92 -3.11
N TYR A 468 -1.51 15.63 -2.19
CA TYR A 468 -0.33 15.15 -1.47
C TYR A 468 -0.80 14.56 -0.14
N SER A 469 -0.52 13.27 0.09
CA SER A 469 -0.81 12.62 1.36
C SER A 469 0.43 11.91 1.89
N LYS A 470 0.73 12.06 3.18
CA LYS A 470 1.88 11.42 3.81
C LYS A 470 1.45 10.70 5.07
N GLY A 471 1.92 9.47 5.25
CA GLY A 471 1.60 8.69 6.42
C GLY A 471 1.98 7.23 6.28
N TYR A 472 1.43 6.44 7.18
CA TYR A 472 1.47 4.99 7.17
C TYR A 472 0.17 4.46 7.79
N TYR A 473 -0.06 3.16 7.66
CA TYR A 473 -1.16 2.47 8.32
C TYR A 473 -0.68 1.18 8.97
N ILE A 474 -1.39 0.72 9.99
CA ILE A 474 -1.10 -0.55 10.64
C ILE A 474 -2.31 -1.46 10.47
N GLU A 475 -2.07 -2.61 9.83
CA GLU A 475 -3.06 -3.66 9.67
C GLU A 475 -3.46 -4.28 11.00
N TRP A 476 -4.76 -4.46 11.18
CA TRP A 476 -5.24 -5.26 12.30
C TRP A 476 -5.22 -6.72 11.88
N MET A 477 -4.62 -7.57 12.70
CA MET A 477 -4.59 -8.99 12.48
C MET A 477 -5.96 -9.63 12.77
N ARG A 478 -6.29 -10.65 11.99
CA ARG A 478 -7.49 -11.47 12.15
C ARG A 478 -7.13 -12.79 12.81
N GLU A 479 -8.03 -13.35 13.61
CA GLU A 479 -7.80 -14.65 14.26
C GLU A 479 -7.45 -15.75 13.25
N SER A 480 -8.16 -15.80 12.12
CA SER A 480 -7.86 -16.72 11.02
C SER A 480 -6.46 -16.56 10.43
N TRP A 481 -5.91 -15.34 10.40
CA TRP A 481 -4.56 -15.11 9.88
C TRP A 481 -3.49 -15.60 10.86
N LEU A 482 -3.75 -15.54 12.16
CA LEU A 482 -2.85 -16.08 13.18
C LEU A 482 -2.69 -17.60 13.03
N GLN A 483 -3.75 -18.28 12.59
CA GLN A 483 -3.77 -19.72 12.34
C GLN A 483 -3.08 -20.12 11.01
N ASP A 484 -2.86 -19.17 10.11
CA ASP A 484 -2.34 -19.38 8.75
C ASP A 484 -0.80 -19.39 8.64
N LYS A 485 -0.10 -19.43 9.77
CA LYS A 485 1.37 -19.36 9.83
C LYS A 485 2.04 -20.33 8.84
N ASN A 486 2.84 -19.76 7.93
CA ASN A 486 3.64 -20.51 6.97
C ASN A 486 4.94 -19.79 6.62
N LEU A 487 5.89 -19.83 7.55
CA LEU A 487 7.17 -19.13 7.43
C LEU A 487 8.02 -19.60 6.25
N LEU A 488 7.88 -20.85 5.82
CA LEU A 488 8.56 -21.37 4.63
C LEU A 488 8.05 -20.69 3.36
N LYS A 489 6.73 -20.49 3.25
CA LYS A 489 6.10 -19.79 2.13
C LYS A 489 6.40 -18.29 2.17
N LEU A 490 6.40 -17.67 3.35
CA LEU A 490 6.89 -16.30 3.55
C LEU A 490 8.35 -16.13 3.08
N ARG A 491 9.23 -17.05 3.49
CA ARG A 491 10.63 -17.04 3.05
C ARG A 491 10.75 -17.19 1.54
N GLN A 492 9.95 -18.07 0.93
CA GLN A 492 9.93 -18.24 -0.51
C GLN A 492 9.49 -16.95 -1.22
N LEU A 493 8.46 -16.26 -0.73
CA LEU A 493 7.98 -14.98 -1.28
C LEU A 493 9.09 -13.92 -1.24
N LEU A 494 9.80 -13.79 -0.12
CA LEU A 494 10.81 -12.75 0.08
C LEU A 494 12.15 -13.06 -0.61
N GLU A 495 12.61 -14.31 -0.58
CA GLU A 495 13.96 -14.69 -1.04
C GLU A 495 13.98 -15.34 -2.42
N ASN A 496 12.87 -15.91 -2.87
CA ASN A 496 12.75 -16.54 -4.19
C ASN A 496 11.39 -16.21 -4.86
N PRO A 497 11.11 -14.93 -5.12
CA PRO A 497 9.83 -14.46 -5.64
C PRO A 497 9.48 -15.11 -6.97
N LYS A 498 10.44 -15.35 -7.87
CA LYS A 498 10.23 -16.08 -9.14
C LYS A 498 9.62 -17.47 -8.93
N LYS A 499 10.18 -18.24 -7.99
CA LYS A 499 9.66 -19.57 -7.69
C LYS A 499 8.31 -19.47 -7.00
N TYR A 500 8.14 -18.51 -6.08
CA TYR A 500 6.87 -18.27 -5.40
C TYR A 500 5.74 -17.97 -6.40
N LEU A 501 5.93 -17.02 -7.31
CA LEU A 501 4.92 -16.61 -8.31
C LEU A 501 4.48 -17.75 -9.23
N ARG A 502 5.36 -18.70 -9.54
CA ARG A 502 5.00 -19.91 -10.31
C ARG A 502 4.20 -20.90 -9.48
N VAL A 503 4.63 -21.18 -8.26
CA VAL A 503 3.94 -22.13 -7.37
C VAL A 503 2.58 -21.59 -6.94
N GLU A 504 2.47 -20.28 -6.77
CA GLU A 504 1.25 -19.62 -6.31
C GLU A 504 0.23 -19.35 -7.41
N ALA A 505 0.62 -19.47 -8.69
CA ALA A 505 -0.24 -19.16 -9.83
C ALA A 505 -1.59 -19.89 -9.77
N ALA A 506 -1.59 -21.22 -9.56
CA ALA A 506 -2.82 -22.00 -9.46
C ALA A 506 -3.70 -21.61 -8.25
N ASN A 507 -3.09 -21.16 -7.14
CA ASN A 507 -3.86 -20.65 -6.00
C ASN A 507 -4.50 -19.31 -6.34
N TYR A 508 -3.71 -18.38 -6.87
CA TYR A 508 -4.21 -17.06 -7.26
C TYR A 508 -5.32 -17.15 -8.32
N LYS A 509 -5.20 -18.02 -9.32
CA LYS A 509 -6.26 -18.21 -10.34
C LYS A 509 -7.61 -18.63 -9.76
N ARG A 510 -7.63 -19.37 -8.65
CA ARG A 510 -8.88 -19.74 -7.96
C ARG A 510 -9.52 -18.53 -7.28
N TYR A 511 -8.71 -17.58 -6.82
CA TYR A 511 -9.18 -16.36 -6.17
C TYR A 511 -9.52 -15.26 -7.18
N GLU A 512 -8.80 -15.16 -8.30
CA GLU A 512 -8.88 -14.07 -9.28
C GLU A 512 -10.32 -13.76 -9.74
N THR A 513 -11.16 -14.78 -9.86
CA THR A 513 -12.56 -14.63 -10.33
C THR A 513 -13.53 -14.08 -9.28
N THR A 514 -13.16 -14.10 -8.00
CA THR A 514 -14.04 -13.69 -6.88
C THR A 514 -13.46 -12.59 -6.00
N MET A 515 -12.15 -12.38 -6.07
CA MET A 515 -11.39 -11.48 -5.20
C MET A 515 -11.91 -10.04 -5.24
N GLU A 516 -12.23 -9.52 -6.42
CA GLU A 516 -12.80 -8.18 -6.59
C GLU A 516 -14.09 -8.03 -5.78
N GLN A 517 -15.07 -8.90 -6.04
CA GLN A 517 -16.35 -8.84 -5.35
C GLN A 517 -16.18 -8.97 -3.82
N GLN A 518 -15.31 -9.86 -3.37
CA GLN A 518 -15.07 -10.07 -1.94
C GLN A 518 -14.37 -8.87 -1.29
N PHE A 519 -13.39 -8.26 -1.98
CA PHE A 519 -12.71 -7.06 -1.52
C PHE A 519 -13.66 -5.88 -1.36
N TRP A 520 -14.47 -5.61 -2.38
CA TRP A 520 -15.46 -4.53 -2.34
C TRP A 520 -16.52 -4.76 -1.25
N ASN A 521 -16.97 -6.00 -1.07
CA ASN A 521 -17.94 -6.34 -0.03
C ASN A 521 -17.36 -6.36 1.40
N SER A 522 -16.03 -6.29 1.55
CA SER A 522 -15.36 -6.27 2.85
C SER A 522 -15.23 -4.89 3.48
N LYS A 523 -15.54 -3.83 2.72
CA LYS A 523 -15.32 -2.45 3.15
C LYS A 523 -16.27 -2.05 4.27
N VAL A 524 -15.69 -1.34 5.22
CA VAL A 524 -16.40 -0.77 6.36
C VAL A 524 -17.14 0.48 5.88
N ASP A 525 -18.46 0.48 6.03
CA ASP A 525 -19.26 1.68 5.78
C ASP A 525 -19.14 2.64 6.97
N THR A 526 -18.48 3.79 6.76
CA THR A 526 -18.24 4.82 7.79
C THR A 526 -19.53 5.42 8.37
N LYS A 527 -20.67 5.23 7.71
CA LYS A 527 -21.97 5.70 8.19
C LYS A 527 -22.63 4.75 9.18
N SER A 528 -22.38 3.45 9.04
CA SER A 528 -23.02 2.41 9.86
C SER A 528 -22.06 1.75 10.85
N PHE A 529 -20.76 1.92 10.67
CA PHE A 529 -19.73 1.41 11.55
C PHE A 529 -18.88 2.53 12.16
N SER A 530 -18.69 2.48 13.48
CA SER A 530 -17.67 3.27 14.16
C SER A 530 -16.91 2.42 15.16
N TYR A 531 -15.58 2.52 15.15
CA TYR A 531 -14.72 1.87 16.14
C TYR A 531 -15.04 2.22 17.59
N TYR A 532 -15.56 3.43 17.84
CA TYR A 532 -15.81 3.92 19.19
C TYR A 532 -17.16 3.46 19.77
N GLU A 533 -18.07 3.00 18.91
CA GLU A 533 -19.45 2.65 19.28
C GLU A 533 -19.70 1.13 19.24
N ASN A 534 -19.00 0.42 18.36
CA ASN A 534 -18.95 -1.04 18.29
C ASN A 534 -17.71 -1.55 18.99
#